data_AF-A0A0D6B2R8-F1
#
_entry.id   AF-A0A0D6B2R8-F1
#
_cell.length_a   1.000
_cell.length_b   1.000
_cell.length_c   1.000
_cell.angle_alpha   90.00
_cell.angle_beta   90.00
_cell.angle_gamma   90.00
#
_symmetry.space_group_name_H-M   'P 1'
#
loop_
_entity.id
_entity.type
_entity.pdbx_description
1 polymer ?
#
loop_
_entity_poly.entity_id
_entity_poly.type
_entity_poly.pdbx_seq_one_letter_code
_entity_poly.pdbx_strand_id
1 'polypeptide(L)'
;MNKTALTAASEDIITLDPKDSIAEGGERWVFRHPDYSHILIKMLKRRKTEMFNRWWTFGHLSQRFLPASRYRSTAKQYDEYRRLVMENLFDPGFELPVAHLYGFVKTSLGYGCLTERITDETGRTAPNLQQRIEAGTFTEADRKGLNRFVARLYDISICAADMGPANFVHGYRGASRPGSNRVPQWVLVDGFGDRYAITARTYSRRIRLRGMDSRFRKGKKVRGLRWCPEARQFEFEDDDRPAT
;
A
#
# COMPACT_ATOMS: atom_id res chain seq x y z
N MET A 1 43.24 -27.49 14.87
CA MET A 1 42.02 -26.74 15.23
C MET A 1 42.38 -25.27 15.36
N ASN A 2 42.25 -24.48 14.28
CA ASN A 2 42.40 -23.03 14.35
C ASN A 2 41.03 -22.39 14.15
N LYS A 3 40.58 -21.73 15.22
CA LYS A 3 39.35 -20.95 15.26
C LYS A 3 39.62 -19.64 14.51
N THR A 4 39.49 -19.69 13.19
CA THR A 4 39.56 -18.49 12.35
C THR A 4 38.49 -17.53 12.83
N ALA A 5 38.94 -16.37 13.29
CA ALA A 5 38.07 -15.26 13.65
C ALA A 5 37.15 -14.97 12.47
N LEU A 6 35.84 -15.14 12.70
CA LEU A 6 34.80 -14.55 11.87
C LEU A 6 35.04 -13.04 11.94
N THR A 7 35.73 -12.49 10.95
CA THR A 7 35.72 -11.06 10.65
C THR A 7 34.25 -10.67 10.58
N ALA A 8 33.83 -9.77 11.47
CA ALA A 8 32.50 -9.22 11.50
C ALA A 8 32.19 -8.68 10.10
N ALA A 9 31.38 -9.42 9.33
CA ALA A 9 30.80 -8.89 8.12
C ALA A 9 30.10 -7.59 8.53
N SER A 10 30.46 -6.48 7.90
CA SER A 10 29.68 -5.24 8.06
C SER A 10 28.24 -5.63 7.75
N GLU A 11 27.34 -5.52 8.73
CA GLU A 11 25.93 -5.75 8.45
C GLU A 11 25.54 -4.86 7.26
N ASP A 12 24.88 -5.44 6.25
CA ASP A 12 24.38 -4.71 5.08
C ASP A 12 23.28 -3.73 5.52
N ILE A 13 23.70 -2.59 6.06
CA ILE A 13 22.84 -1.52 6.55
C ILE A 13 22.68 -0.51 5.42
N ILE A 14 21.44 -0.35 4.95
CA ILE A 14 21.11 0.72 4.01
C ILE A 14 21.12 2.05 4.74
N THR A 15 21.98 2.97 4.31
CA THR A 15 22.02 4.31 4.87
C THR A 15 20.94 5.18 4.22
N LEU A 16 20.08 5.77 5.04
CA LEU A 16 18.98 6.65 4.65
C LEU A 16 19.10 7.99 5.38
N ASP A 17 18.87 9.09 4.67
CA ASP A 17 18.65 10.43 5.25
C ASP A 17 17.15 10.74 5.18
N PRO A 18 16.48 11.11 6.30
CA PRO A 18 15.07 11.54 6.27
C PRO A 18 14.73 12.61 5.22
N LYS A 19 15.68 13.46 4.82
CA LYS A 19 15.51 14.49 3.79
C LYS A 19 15.27 13.89 2.39
N ASP A 20 15.77 12.69 2.15
CA ASP A 20 15.63 11.99 0.86
C ASP A 20 14.32 11.19 0.75
N SER A 21 13.39 11.36 1.71
CA SER A 21 12.10 10.70 1.65
C SER A 21 11.28 11.20 0.45
N ILE A 22 10.79 10.28 -0.36
CA ILE A 22 9.97 10.61 -1.55
C ILE A 22 8.51 10.85 -1.20
N ALA A 23 8.09 10.41 -0.01
CA ALA A 23 6.78 10.66 0.55
C ALA A 23 6.85 10.60 2.07
N GLU A 24 6.14 11.52 2.71
CA GLU A 24 6.04 11.61 4.16
C GLU A 24 4.57 11.53 4.58
N GLY A 25 4.17 10.41 5.17
CA GLY A 25 2.90 10.30 5.87
C GLY A 25 3.02 10.73 7.33
N GLY A 26 1.91 10.79 8.07
CA GLY A 26 1.96 11.14 9.51
C GLY A 26 2.85 10.21 10.34
N GLU A 27 2.85 8.91 10.03
CA GLU A 27 3.55 7.89 10.83
C GLU A 27 4.76 7.26 10.14
N ARG A 28 4.94 7.47 8.83
CA ARG A 28 5.93 6.75 8.02
C ARG A 28 6.67 7.65 7.04
N TRP A 29 7.94 7.32 6.81
CA TRP A 29 8.73 7.78 5.68
C TRP A 29 8.75 6.71 4.60
N VAL A 30 8.82 7.13 3.34
CA VAL A 30 9.00 6.25 2.18
C VAL A 30 10.25 6.69 1.43
N PHE A 31 11.17 5.76 1.23
CA PHE A 31 12.42 5.98 0.49
C PHE A 31 12.45 5.08 -0.75
N ARG A 32 13.22 5.46 -1.76
CA ARG A 32 13.61 4.53 -2.83
C ARG A 32 14.76 3.66 -2.31
N HIS A 33 14.79 2.40 -2.72
CA HIS A 33 15.95 1.57 -2.46
C HIS A 33 17.14 2.07 -3.31
N PRO A 34 18.36 2.19 -2.76
CA PRO A 34 19.53 2.68 -3.51
C PRO A 34 19.86 1.79 -4.71
N ASP A 35 19.90 0.47 -4.49
CA ASP A 35 20.33 -0.48 -5.54
C ASP A 35 19.18 -1.02 -6.42
N TYR A 36 17.94 -0.96 -5.93
CA TYR A 36 16.79 -1.59 -6.60
C TYR A 36 15.70 -0.56 -6.87
N SER A 37 15.74 0.03 -8.06
CA SER A 37 14.81 1.06 -8.53
C SER A 37 13.31 0.69 -8.40
N HIS A 38 12.99 -0.60 -8.43
CA HIS A 38 11.63 -1.16 -8.35
C HIS A 38 11.15 -1.43 -6.91
N ILE A 39 11.94 -1.04 -5.91
CA ILE A 39 11.66 -1.26 -4.49
C ILE A 39 11.59 0.07 -3.74
N LEU A 40 10.61 0.17 -2.85
CA LEU A 40 10.48 1.22 -1.84
C LEU A 40 10.79 0.64 -0.46
N ILE A 41 11.36 1.50 0.40
CA ILE A 41 11.59 1.23 1.82
C ILE A 41 10.62 2.08 2.63
N LYS A 42 9.63 1.44 3.26
CA LYS A 42 8.66 2.10 4.16
C LYS A 42 9.14 1.97 5.61
N MET A 43 9.39 3.11 6.25
CA MET A 43 9.95 3.20 7.61
C MET A 43 8.94 3.82 8.57
N LEU A 44 8.76 3.25 9.76
CA LEU A 44 8.01 3.89 10.84
C LEU A 44 8.86 5.02 11.45
N LYS A 45 8.28 6.22 11.60
CA LYS A 45 8.98 7.33 12.25
C LYS A 45 9.26 7.01 13.72
N ARG A 46 10.44 7.38 14.21
CA ARG A 46 10.73 7.31 15.65
C ARG A 46 9.83 8.31 16.39
N ARG A 47 9.29 7.89 17.54
CA ARG A 47 8.40 8.74 18.36
C ARG A 47 9.24 9.86 18.99
N LYS A 48 8.80 11.11 18.89
CA LYS A 48 9.26 12.18 19.78
C LYS A 48 8.42 12.12 21.05
N THR A 49 9.01 11.75 22.18
CA THR A 49 8.33 11.60 23.48
C THR A 49 7.61 12.89 23.91
N GLU A 50 8.12 14.04 23.47
CA GLU A 50 7.60 15.38 23.77
C GLU A 50 6.23 15.70 23.16
N MET A 51 5.78 14.97 22.12
CA MET A 51 4.47 15.20 21.49
C MET A 51 3.28 14.85 22.41
N PHE A 52 3.51 14.17 23.53
CA PHE A 52 2.46 13.79 24.49
C PHE A 52 2.16 14.86 25.54
N ASN A 53 2.96 15.93 25.58
CA ASN A 53 2.79 16.98 26.59
C ASN A 53 1.67 17.97 26.26
N ARG A 54 1.10 17.92 25.05
CA ARG A 54 0.15 18.96 24.61
C ARG A 54 -1.32 18.55 24.71
N TRP A 55 -1.77 17.35 24.31
CA TRP A 55 -3.21 17.02 24.32
C TRP A 55 -3.51 15.52 24.58
N TRP A 56 -4.44 15.23 25.50
CA TRP A 56 -4.90 13.89 25.94
C TRP A 56 -5.93 13.25 24.99
N THR A 57 -5.61 13.03 23.72
CA THR A 57 -6.55 12.34 22.81
C THR A 57 -6.47 10.81 22.99
N PHE A 58 -7.60 10.09 22.86
CA PHE A 58 -7.65 8.62 23.01
C PHE A 58 -6.66 7.86 22.10
N GLY A 59 -6.36 8.39 20.92
CA GLY A 59 -5.32 7.86 20.02
C GLY A 59 -3.90 7.94 20.62
N HIS A 60 -3.58 9.04 21.31
CA HIS A 60 -2.30 9.21 21.99
C HIS A 60 -2.18 8.28 23.21
N LEU A 61 -3.27 8.10 23.95
CA LEU A 61 -3.30 7.23 25.13
C LEU A 61 -3.14 5.76 24.73
N SER A 62 -3.89 5.28 23.73
CA SER A 62 -3.76 3.92 23.20
C SER A 62 -2.38 3.65 22.60
N GLN A 63 -1.77 4.61 21.89
CA GLN A 63 -0.40 4.45 21.39
C GLN A 63 0.68 4.49 22.50
N ARG A 64 0.41 5.11 23.65
CA ARG A 64 1.30 5.09 24.83
C ARG A 64 1.25 3.73 25.55
N PHE A 65 0.05 3.19 25.77
CA PHE A 65 -0.12 1.96 26.54
C PHE A 65 -0.09 0.68 25.68
N LEU A 66 -0.24 0.79 24.36
CA LEU A 66 -0.16 -0.32 23.41
C LEU A 66 0.81 0.01 22.27
N PRO A 67 2.14 -0.06 22.50
CA PRO A 67 3.16 0.21 21.47
C PRO A 67 2.96 -0.64 20.21
N ALA A 68 2.40 -1.85 20.39
CA ALA A 68 2.05 -2.77 19.32
C ALA A 68 1.06 -2.21 18.29
N SER A 69 0.22 -1.23 18.66
CA SER A 69 -0.71 -0.57 17.75
C SER A 69 -0.02 0.09 16.54
N ARG A 70 1.25 0.51 16.70
CA ARG A 70 2.00 1.25 15.67
C ARG A 70 2.46 0.38 14.51
N TYR A 71 2.88 -0.85 14.79
CA TYR A 71 3.28 -1.81 13.75
C TYR A 71 2.15 -2.77 13.39
N ARG A 72 1.03 -2.77 14.13
CA ARG A 72 -0.13 -3.63 13.87
C ARG A 72 -0.64 -3.53 12.44
N SER A 73 -0.74 -2.32 11.89
CA SER A 73 -1.17 -2.10 10.50
C SER A 73 -0.23 -2.78 9.50
N THR A 74 1.09 -2.65 9.71
CA THR A 74 2.10 -3.35 8.91
C THR A 74 1.95 -4.87 9.05
N ALA A 75 1.90 -5.39 10.28
CA ALA A 75 1.74 -6.83 10.50
C ALA A 75 0.49 -7.38 9.79
N LYS A 76 -0.62 -6.63 9.80
CA LYS A 76 -1.87 -7.02 9.16
C LYS A 76 -1.83 -6.95 7.63
N GLN A 77 -1.02 -6.06 7.06
CA GLN A 77 -0.70 -6.09 5.63
C GLN A 77 0.04 -7.36 5.25
N TYR A 78 1.08 -7.74 6.02
CA TYR A 78 1.83 -8.98 5.77
C TYR A 78 0.97 -10.23 5.96
N ASP A 79 0.09 -10.26 6.97
CA ASP A 79 -0.87 -11.35 7.17
C ASP A 79 -1.77 -11.55 5.94
N GLU A 80 -2.33 -10.46 5.41
CA GLU A 80 -3.22 -10.50 4.25
C GLU A 80 -2.45 -10.83 2.95
N TYR A 81 -1.27 -10.26 2.77
CA TYR A 81 -0.39 -10.61 1.65
C TYR A 81 -0.06 -12.10 1.65
N ARG A 82 0.34 -12.64 2.81
CA ARG A 82 0.60 -14.07 2.98
C ARG A 82 -0.64 -14.89 2.66
N ARG A 83 -1.84 -14.49 3.11
CA ARG A 83 -3.08 -15.18 2.78
C ARG A 83 -3.30 -15.25 1.26
N LEU A 84 -3.19 -14.11 0.57
CA LEU A 84 -3.39 -14.03 -0.88
C LEU A 84 -2.39 -14.90 -1.65
N VAL A 85 -1.12 -14.88 -1.27
CA VAL A 85 -0.08 -15.71 -1.89
C VAL A 85 -0.34 -17.19 -1.63
N MET A 86 -0.63 -17.57 -0.39
CA MET A 86 -0.77 -18.98 -0.01
C MET A 86 -2.06 -19.62 -0.54
N GLU A 87 -3.16 -18.86 -0.65
CA GLU A 87 -4.40 -19.36 -1.27
C GLU A 87 -4.26 -19.61 -2.77
N ASN A 88 -3.30 -18.93 -3.43
CA ASN A 88 -3.04 -19.05 -4.87
C ASN A 88 -1.67 -19.65 -5.16
N LEU A 89 -1.13 -20.46 -4.23
CA LEU A 89 0.26 -20.95 -4.25
C LEU A 89 0.62 -21.70 -5.54
N PHE A 90 -0.35 -22.41 -6.13
CA PHE A 90 -0.16 -23.24 -7.31
C PHE A 90 -0.80 -22.66 -8.58
N ASP A 91 -1.28 -21.41 -8.53
CA ASP A 91 -1.81 -20.72 -9.71
C ASP A 91 -0.72 -19.79 -10.29
N PRO A 92 0.03 -20.22 -11.31
CA PRO A 92 1.06 -19.38 -11.93
C PRO A 92 0.49 -18.17 -12.67
N GLY A 93 -0.82 -18.18 -12.99
CA GLY A 93 -1.51 -17.06 -13.63
C GLY A 93 -2.06 -16.04 -12.65
N PHE A 94 -2.01 -16.32 -11.34
CA PHE A 94 -2.55 -15.41 -10.34
C PHE A 94 -1.67 -14.18 -10.16
N GLU A 95 -2.09 -13.06 -10.75
CA GLU A 95 -1.47 -11.78 -10.46
C GLU A 95 -2.02 -11.18 -9.15
N LEU A 96 -1.14 -10.82 -8.23
CA LEU A 96 -1.54 -10.16 -6.99
C LEU A 96 -2.09 -8.76 -7.30
N PRO A 97 -3.33 -8.39 -6.90
CA PRO A 97 -3.84 -7.04 -7.13
C PRO A 97 -3.28 -6.00 -6.14
N VAL A 98 -2.39 -6.41 -5.23
CA VAL A 98 -1.68 -5.54 -4.30
C VAL A 98 -0.21 -5.42 -4.67
N ALA A 99 0.46 -4.38 -4.18
CA ALA A 99 1.92 -4.26 -4.28
C ALA A 99 2.61 -5.42 -3.55
N HIS A 100 3.67 -5.96 -4.15
CA HIS A 100 4.47 -6.99 -3.48
C HIS A 100 5.10 -6.49 -2.19
N LEU A 101 5.13 -7.36 -1.17
CA LEU A 101 5.87 -7.17 0.07
C LEU A 101 7.07 -8.11 0.05
N TYR A 102 8.28 -7.56 0.02
CA TYR A 102 9.52 -8.34 -0.16
C TYR A 102 10.18 -8.75 1.15
N GLY A 103 9.76 -8.18 2.28
CA GLY A 103 10.32 -8.48 3.59
C GLY A 103 10.80 -7.23 4.32
N PHE A 104 11.80 -7.39 5.18
CA PHE A 104 12.33 -6.31 6.01
C PHE A 104 13.83 -6.15 5.75
N VAL A 105 14.31 -4.92 5.88
CA VAL A 105 15.74 -4.58 5.74
C VAL A 105 16.19 -3.73 6.91
N LYS A 106 17.47 -3.86 7.29
CA LYS A 106 18.10 -3.00 8.29
C LYS A 106 18.56 -1.71 7.63
N THR A 107 18.25 -0.57 8.25
CA THR A 107 18.67 0.75 7.77
C THR A 107 19.30 1.56 8.91
N SER A 108 19.98 2.65 8.56
CA SER A 108 20.51 3.60 9.55
C SER A 108 19.43 4.23 10.45
N LEU A 109 18.15 4.16 10.04
CA LEU A 109 17.00 4.72 10.75
C LEU A 109 16.16 3.64 11.48
N GLY A 110 16.58 2.37 11.45
CA GLY A 110 15.86 1.21 11.99
C GLY A 110 15.44 0.20 10.91
N TYR A 111 14.44 -0.64 11.20
CA TYR A 111 13.94 -1.60 10.21
C TYR A 111 12.92 -0.98 9.25
N GLY A 112 13.13 -1.23 7.96
CA GLY A 112 12.24 -0.83 6.88
C GLY A 112 11.51 -2.01 6.27
N CYS A 113 10.28 -1.76 5.80
CA CYS A 113 9.51 -2.72 5.03
C CYS A 113 9.82 -2.51 3.55
N LEU A 114 10.27 -3.56 2.86
CA LEU A 114 10.49 -3.53 1.42
C LEU A 114 9.18 -3.80 0.69
N THR A 115 8.80 -2.91 -0.22
CA THR A 115 7.57 -3.05 -1.01
C THR A 115 7.80 -2.66 -2.46
N GLU A 116 6.96 -3.19 -3.35
CA GLU A 116 7.00 -2.87 -4.77
C GLU A 116 6.74 -1.39 -5.05
N ARG A 117 7.57 -0.84 -5.93
CA ARG A 117 7.34 0.46 -6.56
C ARG A 117 6.65 0.25 -7.89
N ILE A 118 5.51 0.90 -8.07
CA ILE A 118 4.85 1.01 -9.37
C ILE A 118 5.40 2.23 -10.10
N THR A 119 5.77 2.06 -11.37
CA THR A 119 6.40 3.13 -12.16
C THR A 119 5.53 3.58 -13.32
N ASP A 120 5.70 4.82 -13.76
CA ASP A 120 5.15 5.30 -15.03
C ASP A 120 6.04 4.87 -16.21
N GLU A 121 5.68 5.31 -17.42
CA GLU A 121 6.41 5.03 -18.67
C GLU A 121 7.84 5.59 -18.66
N THR A 122 8.09 6.62 -17.84
CA THR A 122 9.38 7.29 -17.71
C THR A 122 10.26 6.66 -16.62
N GLY A 123 9.78 5.62 -15.93
CA GLY A 123 10.48 5.00 -14.80
C GLY A 123 10.39 5.81 -13.49
N ARG A 124 9.62 6.90 -13.47
CA ARG A 124 9.29 7.64 -12.24
C ARG A 124 8.19 6.90 -11.49
N THR A 125 7.94 7.28 -10.23
CA THR A 125 6.87 6.65 -9.46
C THR A 125 5.53 6.99 -10.11
N ALA A 126 4.71 5.98 -10.39
CA ALA A 126 3.42 6.18 -11.04
C ALA A 126 2.49 7.04 -10.18
N PRO A 127 1.69 7.94 -10.80
CA PRO A 127 0.72 8.73 -10.07
C PRO A 127 -0.42 7.85 -9.55
N ASN A 128 -0.88 8.14 -8.33
CA ASN A 128 -2.08 7.50 -7.76
C ASN A 128 -3.37 8.11 -8.33
N LEU A 129 -4.52 7.46 -8.10
CA LEU A 129 -5.82 7.89 -8.61
C LEU A 129 -6.15 9.34 -8.22
N GLN A 130 -5.82 9.74 -6.98
CA GLN A 130 -6.04 11.11 -6.52
C GLN A 130 -5.26 12.11 -7.38
N GLN A 131 -3.96 11.88 -7.55
CA GLN A 131 -3.08 12.73 -8.36
C GLN A 131 -3.53 12.79 -9.82
N ARG A 132 -3.99 11.66 -10.37
CA ARG A 132 -4.45 11.62 -11.77
C ARG A 132 -5.72 12.44 -11.98
N ILE A 133 -6.66 12.41 -11.03
CA ILE A 133 -7.89 13.20 -11.07
C ILE A 133 -7.58 14.68 -10.86
N GLU A 134 -6.78 15.02 -9.85
CA GLU A 134 -6.36 16.40 -9.58
C GLU A 134 -5.60 17.03 -10.77
N ALA A 135 -4.84 16.22 -11.52
CA ALA A 135 -4.14 16.65 -12.72
C ALA A 135 -5.01 16.63 -14.01
N GLY A 136 -6.27 16.19 -13.95
CA GLY A 136 -7.13 16.06 -15.13
C GLY A 136 -6.69 14.98 -16.14
N THR A 137 -5.89 14.01 -15.72
CA THR A 137 -5.33 12.94 -16.58
C THR A 137 -6.04 11.60 -16.43
N PHE A 138 -7.14 11.56 -15.67
CA PHE A 138 -7.95 10.37 -15.43
C PHE A 138 -9.09 10.29 -16.46
N THR A 139 -9.04 9.30 -17.35
CA THR A 139 -9.95 9.17 -18.49
C THR A 139 -11.09 8.17 -18.23
N GLU A 140 -12.06 8.11 -19.14
CA GLU A 140 -13.10 7.07 -19.11
C GLU A 140 -12.53 5.65 -19.26
N ALA A 141 -11.46 5.48 -20.04
CA ALA A 141 -10.77 4.18 -20.15
C ALA A 141 -10.15 3.77 -18.81
N ASP A 142 -9.55 4.73 -18.09
CA ASP A 142 -8.99 4.50 -16.76
C ASP A 142 -10.07 4.12 -15.75
N ARG A 143 -11.22 4.81 -15.78
CA ARG A 143 -12.37 4.50 -14.92
C ARG A 143 -12.90 3.09 -15.16
N LYS A 144 -13.08 2.70 -16.42
CA LYS A 144 -13.46 1.32 -16.78
C LYS A 144 -12.42 0.30 -16.29
N GLY A 145 -11.13 0.61 -16.43
CA GLY A 145 -10.03 -0.21 -15.91
C GLY A 145 -10.04 -0.34 -14.40
N LEU A 146 -10.27 0.77 -13.69
CA LEU A 146 -10.37 0.82 -12.24
C LEU A 146 -11.55 -0.01 -11.75
N ASN A 147 -12.70 0.06 -12.42
CA ASN A 147 -13.88 -0.72 -12.05
C ASN A 147 -13.66 -2.23 -12.25
N ARG A 148 -12.97 -2.64 -13.32
CA ARG A 148 -12.55 -4.06 -13.48
C ARG A 148 -11.61 -4.50 -12.35
N PHE A 149 -10.67 -3.63 -11.98
CA PHE A 149 -9.77 -3.89 -10.87
C PHE A 149 -10.48 -3.99 -9.52
N VAL A 150 -11.44 -3.11 -9.24
CA VAL A 150 -12.26 -3.16 -8.03
C VAL A 150 -13.08 -4.45 -7.99
N ALA A 151 -13.71 -4.85 -9.10
CA ALA A 151 -14.41 -6.12 -9.19
C ALA A 151 -13.50 -7.30 -8.83
N ARG A 152 -12.25 -7.30 -9.32
CA ARG A 152 -11.23 -8.29 -8.95
C ARG A 152 -10.96 -8.30 -7.45
N LEU A 153 -10.82 -7.14 -6.80
CA LEU A 153 -10.62 -7.06 -5.34
C LEU A 153 -11.79 -7.68 -4.56
N TYR A 154 -13.02 -7.50 -5.04
CA TYR A 154 -14.23 -8.08 -4.44
C TYR A 154 -14.32 -9.59 -4.64
N ASP A 155 -13.86 -10.08 -5.78
CA ASP A 155 -13.80 -11.49 -6.12
C ASP A 155 -12.87 -12.25 -5.17
N ILE A 156 -11.62 -11.79 -5.06
CA ILE A 156 -10.62 -12.35 -4.13
C ILE A 156 -10.92 -12.04 -2.65
N SER A 157 -11.91 -11.18 -2.39
CA SER A 157 -12.38 -10.81 -1.06
C SER A 157 -11.28 -10.22 -0.17
N ILE A 158 -10.48 -9.29 -0.70
CA ILE A 158 -9.35 -8.72 0.04
C ILE A 158 -9.77 -8.10 1.38
N CYS A 159 -8.95 -8.27 2.40
CA CYS A 159 -9.09 -7.52 3.64
C CYS A 159 -8.54 -6.10 3.46
N ALA A 160 -9.41 -5.10 3.61
CA ALA A 160 -9.08 -3.70 3.38
C ALA A 160 -9.19 -2.85 4.66
N ALA A 161 -8.12 -2.11 4.99
CA ALA A 161 -8.09 -1.12 6.05
C ALA A 161 -8.40 0.31 5.55
N ASP A 162 -8.02 0.61 4.30
CA ASP A 162 -8.19 1.90 3.64
C ASP A 162 -8.22 1.74 2.10
N MET A 163 -9.33 2.15 1.49
CA MET A 163 -9.57 2.12 0.04
C MET A 163 -9.74 3.54 -0.51
N GLY A 164 -8.95 4.48 0.01
CA GLY A 164 -8.90 5.85 -0.51
C GLY A 164 -8.20 5.94 -1.87
N PRO A 165 -8.50 6.97 -2.69
CA PRO A 165 -7.88 7.21 -3.99
C PRO A 165 -6.34 7.20 -3.99
N ALA A 166 -5.71 7.71 -2.93
CA ALA A 166 -4.25 7.72 -2.81
C ALA A 166 -3.59 6.31 -2.78
N ASN A 167 -4.35 5.25 -2.49
CA ASN A 167 -3.84 3.88 -2.41
C ASN A 167 -3.96 3.12 -3.74
N PHE A 168 -4.71 3.63 -4.72
CA PHE A 168 -4.84 3.05 -6.05
C PHE A 168 -3.84 3.69 -6.99
N VAL A 169 -2.94 2.89 -7.56
CA VAL A 169 -1.92 3.36 -8.50
C VAL A 169 -2.09 2.67 -9.83
N HIS A 170 -1.99 3.42 -10.93
CA HIS A 170 -2.02 2.88 -12.28
C HIS A 170 -0.65 3.02 -12.93
N GLY A 171 -0.01 1.90 -13.27
CA GLY A 171 1.31 1.93 -13.89
C GLY A 171 1.90 0.55 -14.09
N TYR A 172 3.21 0.53 -14.32
CA TYR A 172 3.96 -0.66 -14.71
C TYR A 172 4.57 -1.31 -13.48
N ARG A 173 4.39 -2.62 -13.39
CA ARG A 173 5.10 -3.48 -12.43
C ARG A 173 6.41 -3.94 -13.02
N GLY A 174 7.43 -4.07 -12.18
CA GLY A 174 8.69 -4.70 -12.57
C GLY A 174 9.37 -4.05 -13.78
N ALA A 175 9.18 -2.74 -14.04
CA ALA A 175 9.70 -2.05 -15.22
C ALA A 175 11.24 -2.10 -15.38
N SER A 176 11.97 -2.58 -14.37
CA SER A 176 13.41 -2.84 -14.41
C SER A 176 13.76 -4.34 -14.56
N ARG A 177 12.78 -5.23 -14.75
CA ARG A 177 12.96 -6.66 -14.98
C ARG A 177 12.84 -6.96 -16.48
N PRO A 178 13.86 -7.55 -17.12
CA PRO A 178 13.76 -8.01 -18.52
C PRO A 178 12.58 -8.96 -18.69
N GLY A 179 11.73 -8.74 -19.71
CA GLY A 179 10.56 -9.59 -20.01
C GLY A 179 9.28 -9.30 -19.22
N SER A 180 9.23 -8.26 -18.37
CA SER A 180 7.98 -7.85 -17.70
C SER A 180 6.95 -7.38 -18.73
N ASN A 181 5.74 -7.94 -18.69
CA ASN A 181 4.63 -7.55 -19.55
C ASN A 181 4.36 -6.04 -19.39
N ARG A 182 4.61 -5.25 -20.44
CA ARG A 182 4.54 -3.77 -20.43
C ARG A 182 3.10 -3.28 -20.56
N VAL A 183 2.19 -3.81 -19.76
CA VAL A 183 0.81 -3.32 -19.71
C VAL A 183 0.62 -2.61 -18.38
N PRO A 184 0.24 -1.31 -18.39
CA PRO A 184 -0.07 -0.62 -17.15
C PRO A 184 -1.30 -1.25 -16.52
N GLN A 185 -1.25 -1.38 -15.20
CA GLN A 185 -2.30 -2.03 -14.43
C GLN A 185 -2.59 -1.25 -13.16
N TRP A 186 -3.81 -1.42 -12.65
CA TRP A 186 -4.19 -0.91 -11.35
C TRP A 186 -3.62 -1.81 -10.24
N VAL A 187 -3.08 -1.17 -9.21
CA VAL A 187 -2.47 -1.83 -8.06
C VAL A 187 -2.88 -1.12 -6.79
N LEU A 188 -3.21 -1.88 -5.75
CA LEU A 188 -3.41 -1.37 -4.40
C LEU A 188 -2.07 -1.39 -3.65
N VAL A 189 -1.44 -0.21 -3.47
CA VAL A 189 -0.06 -0.11 -2.94
C VAL A 189 0.04 0.02 -1.42
N ASP A 190 -1.07 0.34 -0.77
CA ASP A 190 -1.21 0.44 0.69
C ASP A 190 -2.68 0.27 1.07
N GLY A 191 -2.97 0.15 2.36
CA GLY A 191 -4.35 0.13 2.85
C GLY A 191 -5.06 -1.23 2.80
N PHE A 192 -4.38 -2.31 2.42
CA PHE A 192 -4.85 -3.67 2.66
C PHE A 192 -4.47 -4.17 4.08
N GLY A 193 -4.99 -5.32 4.49
CA GLY A 193 -4.86 -5.86 5.85
C GLY A 193 -6.02 -5.50 6.77
N ASP A 194 -6.25 -6.31 7.80
CA ASP A 194 -7.31 -6.07 8.76
C ASP A 194 -6.93 -4.98 9.78
N ARG A 195 -7.77 -3.95 9.90
CA ARG A 195 -7.58 -2.86 10.87
C ARG A 195 -7.99 -3.27 12.30
N TYR A 196 -8.82 -4.29 12.46
CA TYR A 196 -9.46 -4.59 13.74
C TYR A 196 -8.66 -5.54 14.64
N ALA A 197 -8.97 -5.48 15.94
CA ALA A 197 -8.39 -6.32 16.98
C ALA A 197 -8.63 -7.82 16.74
N ILE A 198 -9.81 -8.13 16.19
CA ILE A 198 -10.41 -9.46 16.12
C ILE A 198 -10.33 -9.97 14.66
N THR A 199 -9.72 -11.14 14.48
CA THR A 199 -9.48 -11.85 13.21
C THR A 199 -10.75 -12.42 12.55
N ALA A 200 -11.95 -11.99 12.93
CA ALA A 200 -13.20 -12.54 12.39
C ALA A 200 -13.31 -12.35 10.86
N ARG A 201 -12.66 -11.33 10.30
CA ARG A 201 -12.56 -11.12 8.84
C ARG A 201 -11.63 -12.10 8.15
N THR A 202 -10.66 -12.66 8.84
CA THR A 202 -9.76 -13.68 8.27
C THR A 202 -10.55 -14.92 7.85
N TYR A 203 -11.62 -15.27 8.59
CA TYR A 203 -12.33 -16.53 8.40
C TYR A 203 -13.64 -16.44 7.59
N SER A 204 -14.17 -15.24 7.32
CA SER A 204 -15.44 -15.09 6.60
C SER A 204 -15.37 -14.13 5.42
N ARG A 205 -15.57 -14.69 4.21
CA ARG A 205 -15.73 -13.92 2.97
C ARG A 205 -16.79 -12.83 3.10
N ARG A 206 -17.94 -13.14 3.72
CA ARG A 206 -19.04 -12.19 3.91
C ARG A 206 -18.63 -10.98 4.75
N ILE A 207 -17.86 -11.19 5.82
CA ILE A 207 -17.40 -10.10 6.68
C ILE A 207 -16.34 -9.25 5.96
N ARG A 208 -15.46 -9.86 5.15
CA ARG A 208 -14.51 -9.10 4.30
C ARG A 208 -15.23 -8.22 3.30
N LEU A 209 -16.23 -8.76 2.59
CA LEU A 209 -17.04 -7.99 1.66
C LEU A 209 -17.75 -6.80 2.32
N ARG A 210 -18.43 -7.03 3.46
CA ARG A 210 -19.05 -5.94 4.23
C ARG A 210 -18.02 -4.91 4.71
N GLY A 211 -16.82 -5.38 5.05
CA GLY A 211 -15.66 -4.55 5.35
C GLY A 211 -15.32 -3.64 4.18
N MET A 212 -15.12 -4.21 2.99
CA MET A 212 -14.83 -3.46 1.75
C MET A 212 -15.92 -2.45 1.42
N ASP A 213 -17.20 -2.85 1.46
CA ASP A 213 -18.33 -1.95 1.22
C ASP A 213 -18.30 -0.75 2.19
N SER A 214 -17.99 -1.01 3.47
CA SER A 214 -17.82 0.06 4.46
C SER A 214 -16.64 0.97 4.15
N ARG A 215 -15.53 0.42 3.64
CA ARG A 215 -14.31 1.19 3.31
C ARG A 215 -14.49 2.06 2.08
N PHE A 216 -15.09 1.56 1.01
CA PHE A 216 -15.39 2.40 -0.14
C PHE A 216 -16.41 3.49 0.19
N ARG A 217 -17.41 3.19 1.03
CA ARG A 217 -18.41 4.19 1.45
C ARG A 217 -17.78 5.31 2.29
N LYS A 218 -16.97 4.97 3.30
CA LYS A 218 -16.39 5.90 4.28
C LYS A 218 -15.00 6.45 3.90
N GLY A 219 -14.36 5.87 2.88
CA GLY A 219 -13.03 6.25 2.44
C GLY A 219 -12.98 7.70 1.98
N LYS A 220 -11.77 8.27 1.97
CA LYS A 220 -11.55 9.61 1.43
C LYS A 220 -12.11 9.70 0.01
N LYS A 221 -12.78 10.80 -0.29
CA LYS A 221 -13.32 11.09 -1.61
C LYS A 221 -12.37 12.04 -2.33
N VAL A 222 -12.43 12.01 -3.65
CA VAL A 222 -11.75 12.96 -4.53
C VAL A 222 -12.83 13.56 -5.42
N ARG A 223 -12.79 14.88 -5.58
CA ARG A 223 -13.76 15.61 -6.42
C ARG A 223 -13.71 15.09 -7.86
N GLY A 224 -14.85 14.96 -8.51
CA GLY A 224 -14.96 14.45 -9.88
C GLY A 224 -15.09 12.94 -9.99
N LEU A 225 -14.98 12.20 -8.87
CA LEU A 225 -15.20 10.75 -8.85
C LEU A 225 -16.05 10.32 -7.65
N ARG A 226 -17.26 9.83 -7.95
CA ARG A 226 -18.18 9.28 -6.94
C ARG A 226 -18.13 7.76 -6.92
N TRP A 227 -18.37 7.20 -5.72
CA TRP A 227 -18.54 5.76 -5.53
C TRP A 227 -20.03 5.42 -5.53
N CYS A 228 -20.45 4.45 -6.34
CA CYS A 228 -21.80 3.89 -6.43
C CYS A 228 -21.86 2.56 -5.66
N PRO A 229 -22.39 2.53 -4.41
CA PRO A 229 -22.34 1.33 -3.56
C PRO A 229 -23.09 0.11 -4.12
N GLU A 230 -24.19 0.33 -4.81
CA GLU A 230 -25.08 -0.72 -5.33
C GLU A 230 -24.39 -1.47 -6.48
N ALA A 231 -23.71 -0.72 -7.36
CA ALA A 231 -22.95 -1.26 -8.48
C ALA A 231 -21.53 -1.69 -8.09
N ARG A 232 -21.03 -1.24 -6.92
CA ARG A 232 -19.62 -1.36 -6.49
C ARG A 232 -18.63 -0.82 -7.52
N GLN A 233 -18.93 0.37 -8.04
CA GLN A 233 -18.18 1.00 -9.11
C GLN A 233 -17.97 2.49 -8.84
N PHE A 234 -16.96 3.05 -9.49
CA PHE A 234 -16.75 4.48 -9.58
C PHE A 234 -17.38 5.06 -10.84
N GLU A 235 -17.96 6.24 -10.71
CA GLU A 235 -18.53 7.04 -11.78
C GLU A 235 -17.99 8.47 -11.69
N PHE A 236 -17.92 9.15 -12.84
CA PHE A 236 -17.66 10.58 -12.84
C PHE A 236 -18.84 11.31 -12.17
N GLU A 237 -18.53 12.41 -11.47
CA GLU A 237 -19.55 13.36 -11.07
C GLU A 237 -20.05 14.09 -12.34
N ASP A 238 -21.34 14.44 -12.40
CA ASP A 238 -21.98 14.84 -13.66
C ASP A 238 -21.34 16.07 -14.33
N ASP A 239 -20.71 16.96 -13.54
CA ASP A 239 -20.02 18.16 -14.03
C ASP A 239 -18.55 17.92 -14.46
N ASP A 240 -17.96 16.77 -14.12
CA ASP A 240 -16.52 16.49 -14.29
C ASP A 240 -16.26 15.37 -15.33
N ARG A 241 -17.23 15.08 -16.21
CA ARG A 241 -17.02 14.12 -17.31
C ARG A 241 -16.01 14.67 -18.32
N PRO A 242 -14.92 13.94 -18.64
CA PRO A 242 -14.02 14.35 -19.70
C PRO A 242 -14.79 14.39 -21.03
N ALA A 243 -14.52 15.43 -21.84
CA ALA A 243 -15.07 15.52 -23.19
C ALA A 243 -14.68 14.25 -23.98
N THR A 244 -15.69 13.60 -24.56
CA THR A 244 -15.55 12.39 -25.40
C THR A 244 -14.64 12.60 -26.60
#